data_AF-A0A6C0FH49-F1
#
_entry.id   AF-A0A6C0FH49-F1
#
_cell.length_a   1.000
_cell.length_b   1.000
_cell.length_c   1.000
_cell.angle_alpha   90.00
_cell.angle_beta   90.00
_cell.angle_gamma   90.00
#
_symmetry.space_group_name_H-M   'P 1'
#
loop_
_entity.id
_entity.type
_entity.pdbx_description
1 polymer ?
#
loop_
_entity_poly.entity_id
_entity_poly.type
_entity_poly.pdbx_seq_one_letter_code
_entity_poly.pdbx_strand_id
1 'polypeptide(L)' 'MDYLKNFSMNNYPIKISIEAFVVALSIVVLGYGIQYVSGISNPLLLLFVTGFLVHLIYDLLGFNKYYCKICTGCK' A
#
# COMPACT_ATOMS: atom_id res chain seq x y z
N MET A 1 30.10 6.18 2.85
CA MET A 1 28.74 5.60 2.69
C MET A 1 27.93 5.64 3.99
N ASP A 2 28.22 6.59 4.90
CA ASP A 2 27.51 6.77 6.19
C ASP A 2 26.70 8.07 6.26
N TYR A 3 27.05 9.08 5.45
CA TYR A 3 26.41 10.40 5.49
C TYR A 3 24.99 10.44 4.89
N LEU A 4 24.64 9.51 4.00
CA LEU A 4 23.28 9.45 3.40
C LEU A 4 22.23 8.83 4.33
N LYS A 5 22.64 8.17 5.41
CA LYS A 5 21.72 7.56 6.39
C LYS A 5 21.30 8.56 7.47
N ASN A 6 22.11 9.59 7.73
CA ASN A 6 21.86 10.57 8.78
C ASN A 6 20.93 11.72 8.34
N PHE A 7 20.97 12.14 7.07
CA PHE A 7 20.00 13.12 6.53
C PHE A 7 18.57 12.56 6.39
N SER A 8 18.42 11.23 6.44
CA SER A 8 17.14 10.52 6.35
C SER A 8 16.47 10.24 7.70
N MET A 9 16.99 10.72 8.84
CA MET A 9 16.42 10.38 10.16
C MET A 9 15.37 11.38 10.68
N ASN A 10 15.30 12.61 10.16
CA ASN A 10 14.29 13.61 10.60
C ASN A 10 12.98 13.57 9.78
N ASN A 11 13.01 13.00 8.57
CA ASN A 11 11.87 12.93 7.64
C ASN A 11 11.32 11.50 7.44
N TYR A 12 11.92 10.49 8.07
CA TYR A 12 11.49 9.09 7.97
C TYR A 12 10.06 8.84 8.47
N PRO A 13 9.66 9.30 9.67
CA PRO A 13 8.29 9.11 10.13
C PRO A 13 7.27 9.85 9.25
N ILE A 14 7.61 11.04 8.78
CA ILE A 14 6.76 11.85 7.88
C ILE A 14 6.54 11.12 6.55
N LYS A 15 7.60 10.53 5.99
CA LYS A 15 7.51 9.77 4.74
C LYS A 15 6.64 8.52 4.89
N ILE A 16 6.81 7.78 5.98
CA ILE A 16 5.96 6.60 6.29
C ILE A 16 4.51 7.03 6.50
N SER A 17 4.26 8.14 7.21
CA SER A 17 2.90 8.65 7.39
C SER A 17 2.23 9.02 6.07
N ILE A 18 2.97 9.62 5.12
CA ILE A 18 2.45 9.94 3.79
C ILE A 18 2.15 8.65 3.00
N GLU A 19 3.04 7.65 3.03
CA GLU A 19 2.81 6.37 2.36
C GLU A 19 1.60 5.63 2.97
N ALA A 20 1.48 5.61 4.30
CA ALA A 20 0.34 5.03 5.00
C ALA A 20 -0.97 5.79 4.69
N PHE A 21 -0.92 7.12 4.59
CA PHE A 21 -2.07 7.94 4.23
C PHE A 21 -2.56 7.64 2.80
N VAL A 22 -1.63 7.53 1.84
CA VAL A 22 -1.96 7.17 0.46
C VAL A 22 -2.58 5.77 0.39
N VAL A 23 -2.04 4.79 1.13
CA VAL A 23 -2.62 3.43 1.20
C VAL A 23 -4.01 3.45 1.81
N ALA A 24 -4.22 4.19 2.90
CA ALA A 24 -5.53 4.32 3.53
C ALA A 24 -6.56 4.93 2.58
N LEU A 25 -6.18 5.97 1.82
CA LEU A 25 -7.03 6.59 0.83
C LEU A 25 -7.38 5.62 -0.31
N SER A 26 -6.41 4.84 -0.78
CA SER A 26 -6.64 3.79 -1.78
C SER A 26 -7.63 2.73 -1.30
N ILE A 27 -7.57 2.31 -0.04
CA ILE A 27 -8.52 1.33 0.54
C ILE A 27 -9.94 1.92 0.57
N VAL A 28 -10.10 3.19 0.96
CA VAL A 28 -11.41 3.84 1.01
C VAL A 28 -12.02 3.95 -0.39
N VAL A 29 -11.24 4.43 -1.37
CA VAL A 29 -11.71 4.59 -2.76
C VAL A 29 -12.08 3.24 -3.38
N LEU A 30 -11.21 2.23 -3.24
CA LEU A 30 -11.48 0.90 -3.77
C LEU A 30 -12.62 0.20 -3.04
N GLY A 31 -12.72 0.34 -1.72
CA GLY A 31 -13.78 -0.27 -0.93
C GLY A 31 -15.16 0.28 -1.30
N TYR A 32 -15.26 1.60 -1.49
CA TYR A 32 -16.48 2.24 -1.93
C TYR A 32 -16.83 1.86 -3.39
N GLY A 33 -15.84 1.81 -4.27
CA GLY A 33 -16.01 1.36 -5.66
C GLY A 33 -16.49 -0.09 -5.76
N ILE A 34 -15.90 -1.01 -4.99
CA ILE A 34 -16.29 -2.43 -4.96
C ILE A 34 -17.68 -2.59 -4.35
N GLN A 35 -18.01 -1.83 -3.30
CA GLN A 35 -19.36 -1.86 -2.72
C GLN A 35 -20.41 -1.40 -3.73
N TYR A 36 -20.12 -0.35 -4.49
CA TYR A 36 -21.00 0.17 -5.54
C TYR A 36 -21.18 -0.81 -6.70
N VAL A 37 -20.11 -1.46 -7.16
CA VAL A 37 -20.15 -2.35 -8.33
C VAL A 37 -20.67 -3.76 -7.97
N SER A 38 -20.29 -4.28 -6.81
CA SER A 38 -20.50 -5.70 -6.47
C SER A 38 -21.68 -5.95 -5.53
N GLY A 39 -22.25 -4.92 -4.90
CA GLY A 39 -23.40 -5.06 -4.00
C GLY A 39 -23.14 -5.97 -2.78
N ILE A 40 -21.87 -6.21 -2.44
CA ILE A 40 -21.48 -7.12 -1.36
C ILE A 40 -22.00 -6.55 -0.03
N SER A 41 -23.02 -7.20 0.52
CA SER A 41 -23.63 -6.83 1.81
C SER A 41 -22.82 -7.33 3.01
N ASN A 42 -21.90 -8.28 2.81
CA ASN A 42 -21.07 -8.85 3.86
C ASN A 42 -19.82 -7.98 4.12
N PRO A 43 -19.74 -7.27 5.25
CA PRO A 43 -18.66 -6.31 5.51
C PRO A 43 -17.29 -6.99 5.61
N LEU A 44 -17.22 -8.21 6.16
CA LEU A 44 -15.98 -8.99 6.25
C LEU A 44 -15.44 -9.39 4.86
N LEU A 45 -16.34 -9.77 3.95
CA LEU A 45 -15.96 -10.16 2.60
C LEU A 45 -15.51 -8.94 1.79
N LEU A 46 -16.20 -7.80 1.96
CA LEU A 46 -15.79 -6.54 1.38
C LEU A 46 -14.38 -6.15 1.85
N LEU A 47 -14.11 -6.22 3.16
CA LEU A 47 -12.80 -5.88 3.72
C LEU A 47 -11.69 -6.80 3.18
N PHE A 48 -11.97 -8.10 3.10
CA PHE A 48 -11.04 -9.09 2.54
C PHE A 48 -10.73 -8.81 1.07
N VAL A 49 -11.75 -8.64 0.23
CA VAL A 49 -11.58 -8.40 -1.21
C VAL A 49 -10.87 -7.07 -1.45
N THR A 50 -11.23 -6.01 -0.73
CA THR A 50 -10.62 -4.69 -0.89
C THR A 50 -9.14 -4.72 -0.48
N GLY A 51 -8.82 -5.35 0.66
CA GLY A 51 -7.44 -5.47 1.14
C GLY A 51 -6.57 -6.35 0.25
N PHE A 52 -7.13 -7.44 -0.28
CA PHE A 52 -6.47 -8.31 -1.26
C PHE A 52 -6.21 -7.57 -2.57
N LEU A 53 -7.22 -6.86 -3.10
CA LEU A 53 -7.10 -6.11 -4.35
C LEU A 53 -6.09 -4.97 -4.23
N VAL A 54 -6.05 -4.27 -3.10
CA VAL A 54 -5.01 -3.29 -2.80
C VAL A 54 -3.63 -3.94 -2.88
N HIS A 55 -3.37 -5.02 -2.14
CA HIS A 55 -2.07 -5.68 -2.19
C HIS A 55 -1.68 -6.09 -3.61
N LEU A 56 -2.64 -6.65 -4.36
CA LEU A 56 -2.42 -7.10 -5.73
C LEU A 56 -2.16 -5.92 -6.69
N ILE A 57 -2.89 -4.80 -6.56
CA ILE A 57 -2.67 -3.58 -7.35
C ILE A 57 -1.31 -2.96 -7.05
N TYR A 58 -0.93 -2.85 -5.77
CA TYR A 58 0.38 -2.34 -5.39
C TYR A 58 1.51 -3.26 -5.90
N ASP A 59 1.32 -4.57 -5.89
CA ASP A 59 2.28 -5.52 -6.45
C ASP A 59 2.38 -5.42 -8.00
N LEU A 60 1.23 -5.37 -8.69
CA LEU A 60 1.12 -5.30 -10.16
C LEU A 60 1.56 -3.96 -10.76
N LEU A 61 1.31 -2.83 -10.10
CA LEU A 61 1.75 -1.50 -10.54
C LEU A 61 3.27 -1.34 -10.55
N GLY A 62 4.03 -2.41 -10.25
CA GLY A 62 5.47 -2.42 -10.40
C GLY A 62 6.21 -1.76 -9.24
N PHE A 63 5.53 -1.50 -8.12
CA PHE A 63 6.22 -1.29 -6.85
C PHE A 63 7.05 -2.52 -6.45
N ASN A 64 6.80 -3.69 -7.04
CA ASN A 64 7.73 -4.82 -6.99
C ASN A 64 9.18 -4.43 -7.36
N LYS A 65 9.44 -3.57 -8.36
CA LYS A 65 10.82 -3.13 -8.65
C LYS A 65 11.38 -2.14 -7.62
N TYR A 66 10.52 -1.40 -6.91
CA TYR A 66 10.89 -0.46 -5.85
C TYR A 66 11.13 -1.18 -4.50
N TYR A 67 10.31 -2.19 -4.19
CA TYR A 67 10.43 -3.02 -2.99
C TYR A 67 11.41 -4.18 -3.16
N CYS A 68 11.68 -4.69 -4.35
CA CYS A 68 12.77 -5.65 -4.62
C CYS A 68 14.17 -5.07 -4.32
N LYS A 69 14.29 -3.74 -4.23
CA LYS A 69 15.50 -3.04 -3.75
C LYS A 69 15.58 -2.95 -2.21
N ILE A 70 14.47 -3.20 -1.50
CA ILE A 70 14.33 -3.00 -0.04
C ILE A 70 13.99 -4.30 0.70
N CYS A 71 13.34 -5.26 0.05
CA CYS A 71 12.94 -6.56 0.58
C CYS A 71 13.72 -7.66 -0.15
N THR A 72 14.45 -8.48 0.62
CA THR A 72 15.19 -9.69 0.25
C THR A 72 14.28 -10.84 -0.25
N GLY A 73 13.28 -10.52 -1.06
CA GLY A 73 12.31 -11.47 -1.62
C GLY A 73 12.45 -11.70 -3.12
N CYS A 74 13.36 -10.98 -3.78
CA CYS A 74 13.81 -11.33 -5.12
C CYS A 74 15.05 -12.21 -5.02
N LYS A 75 15.00 -13.33 -5.72
CA LYS A 75 16.02 -14.39 -5.79
C LYS A 75 17.43 -13.89 -6.09
#